data_AF-A0A1Q2C3D5-F1
#
_entry.id   AF-A0A1Q2C3D5-F1
#
_cell.length_a   1.000
_cell.length_b   1.000
_cell.length_c   1.000
_cell.angle_alpha   90.00
_cell.angle_beta   90.00
_cell.angle_gamma   90.00
#
_symmetry.space_group_name_H-M   'P 1'
#
loop_
_entity.id
_entity.type
_entity.pdbx_description
1 polymer ?
#
loop_
_entity_poly.entity_id
_entity_poly.type
_entity_poly.pdbx_seq_one_letter_code
_entity_poly.pdbx_strand_id
1 'polypeptide(L)'
;MDVLILRRILPKALHSFKSPGGGLPQIIGILGTVYMVLNISTDSAERNAIWQITIVVFAILVVYVFFWIRYKMKIPVFKSVLLEKVMVMENSMYYVVHRCRGLCK
;
A
#
# COMPACT_ATOMS: atom_id res chain seq x y z
N MET A 1 -2.12 0.68 -1.01
CA MET A 1 -3.36 0.02 -0.55
C MET A 1 -4.52 0.81 -1.13
N ASP A 2 -5.04 0.36 -2.28
CA ASP A 2 -6.08 1.08 -3.02
C ASP A 2 -7.43 1.07 -2.31
N VAL A 3 -8.16 2.18 -2.42
CA VAL A 3 -9.52 2.32 -1.89
C VAL A 3 -10.47 1.30 -2.54
N LEU A 4 -10.19 0.88 -3.77
CA LEU A 4 -10.90 -0.21 -4.46
C LEU A 4 -10.70 -1.57 -3.78
N ILE A 5 -9.47 -1.87 -3.37
CA ILE A 5 -9.11 -3.11 -2.67
C ILE A 5 -9.74 -3.10 -1.27
N LEU A 6 -9.70 -1.96 -0.58
CA LEU A 6 -10.32 -1.81 0.73
C LEU A 6 -11.85 -1.95 0.68
N ARG A 7 -12.52 -1.46 -0.38
CA ARG A 7 -13.97 -1.66 -0.59
C ARG A 7 -14.35 -3.12 -0.83
N ARG A 8 -13.49 -3.91 -1.47
CA ARG A 8 -13.70 -5.36 -1.64
C ARG A 8 -13.49 -6.14 -0.35
N ILE A 9 -12.49 -5.75 0.45
CA ILE A 9 -12.12 -6.48 1.68
C ILE A 9 -13.05 -6.12 2.86
N LEU A 10 -13.51 -4.86 2.94
CA LEU A 10 -14.37 -4.35 4.02
C LEU A 10 -15.65 -3.70 3.47
N PRO A 11 -16.60 -4.50 2.93
CA PRO A 11 -17.83 -3.97 2.35
C PRO A 11 -18.78 -3.32 3.38
N LYS A 12 -18.64 -3.64 4.68
CA LYS A 12 -19.52 -3.19 5.78
C LYS A 12 -18.95 -2.09 6.68
N ALA A 13 -17.74 -1.57 6.41
CA ALA A 13 -17.23 -0.44 7.20
C ALA A 13 -18.05 0.83 6.89
N LEU A 14 -18.59 1.48 7.92
CA LEU A 14 -19.31 2.75 7.82
C LEU A 14 -18.33 3.86 7.41
N HIS A 15 -18.18 4.05 6.11
CA HIS A 15 -17.33 5.11 5.57
C HIS A 15 -18.08 6.44 5.67
N SER A 16 -17.54 7.38 6.46
CA SER A 16 -18.13 8.71 6.68
C SER A 16 -18.24 9.53 5.38
N PHE A 17 -17.40 9.26 4.37
CA PHE A 17 -17.39 9.96 3.09
C PHE A 17 -17.28 8.99 1.90
N LYS A 18 -18.39 8.76 1.18
CA LYS A 18 -18.36 8.01 -0.10
C LYS A 18 -18.17 8.99 -1.25
N SER A 19 -17.05 8.87 -1.96
CA SER A 19 -16.82 9.61 -3.22
C SER A 19 -18.02 9.44 -4.17
N PRO A 20 -18.61 10.54 -4.69
CA PRO A 20 -19.64 10.46 -5.71
C PRO A 20 -19.03 9.80 -6.95
N GLY A 21 -19.67 8.77 -7.50
CA GLY A 21 -19.17 7.99 -8.65
C GLY A 21 -18.26 6.79 -8.31
N GLY A 22 -18.11 6.42 -7.03
CA GLY A 22 -17.37 5.21 -6.67
C GLY A 22 -15.86 5.33 -6.93
N GLY A 23 -15.25 4.30 -7.53
CA GLY A 23 -13.80 4.27 -7.82
C GLY A 23 -13.38 4.92 -9.14
N LEU A 24 -14.33 5.46 -9.92
CA LEU A 24 -14.02 6.17 -11.18
C LEU A 24 -13.03 7.33 -11.01
N PRO A 25 -13.20 8.27 -10.05
CA PRO A 25 -12.26 9.36 -9.89
C PRO A 25 -10.85 8.87 -9.51
N GLN A 26 -10.73 7.70 -8.88
CA GLN A 26 -9.44 7.09 -8.57
C GLN A 26 -8.76 6.56 -9.84
N ILE A 27 -9.51 5.93 -10.75
CA ILE A 27 -8.97 5.45 -12.04
C ILE A 27 -8.50 6.64 -12.90
N ILE A 28 -9.31 7.69 -12.99
CA ILE A 28 -8.97 8.91 -13.75
C ILE A 28 -7.74 9.60 -13.12
N GLY A 29 -7.67 9.67 -11.79
CA GLY A 29 -6.51 10.23 -11.08
C GLY A 29 -5.22 9.45 -11.33
N ILE A 30 -5.28 8.11 -11.30
CA ILE A 30 -4.14 7.25 -11.63
C ILE A 30 -3.71 7.48 -13.08
N LEU A 31 -4.67 7.48 -14.02
CA LEU A 31 -4.36 7.68 -15.44
C LEU A 31 -3.76 9.07 -15.71
N GLY A 32 -4.29 10.12 -15.06
CA GLY A 32 -3.77 11.48 -15.15
C GLY A 32 -2.36 11.61 -14.58
N THR A 33 -2.08 10.96 -13.45
CA THR A 33 -0.74 10.96 -12.85
C THR A 33 0.27 10.23 -13.75
N VAL A 34 -0.12 9.09 -14.33
CA VAL A 34 0.71 8.35 -15.29
C VAL A 34 0.97 9.20 -16.53
N TYR A 35 -0.04 9.88 -17.07
CA TYR A 35 0.13 10.77 -18.22
C TYR A 35 1.06 11.95 -17.92
N MET A 36 0.96 12.55 -16.74
CA MET A 36 1.88 13.61 -16.30
C MET A 36 3.32 13.10 -16.19
N VAL A 37 3.54 11.92 -15.61
CA VAL A 37 4.88 11.33 -15.46
C VAL A 37 5.49 10.94 -16.80
N LEU A 38 4.68 10.47 -17.76
CA LEU A 38 5.15 10.16 -19.12
C LEU A 38 5.47 11.42 -19.95
N ASN A 39 4.81 12.55 -19.65
CA ASN A 39 4.97 13.83 -20.34
C ASN A 39 5.67 14.89 -19.47
N ILE A 40 6.70 14.49 -18.70
CA ILE A 40 7.48 15.42 -17.86
C ILE A 40 8.20 16.49 -18.68
N SER A 41 8.80 16.12 -19.82
CA SER A 41 9.48 17.04 -20.74
C SER A 41 9.18 16.68 -22.19
N THR A 42 8.96 17.70 -23.03
CA THR A 42 8.75 17.57 -24.48
C THR A 42 10.03 17.14 -25.21
N ASP A 43 11.20 17.41 -24.62
CA ASP A 43 12.51 16.99 -25.11
C ASP A 43 12.80 15.52 -24.74
N SER A 44 12.97 14.69 -25.77
CA SER A 44 13.14 13.24 -25.64
C SER A 44 14.44 12.84 -24.92
N ALA A 45 15.50 13.64 -25.07
CA ALA A 45 16.79 13.40 -24.44
C ALA A 45 16.76 13.63 -22.92
N GLU A 46 16.17 14.74 -22.48
CA GLU A 46 16.04 15.06 -21.06
C GLU A 46 15.10 14.09 -20.34
N ARG A 47 13.99 13.73 -20.99
CA ARG A 47 13.03 12.75 -20.45
C ARG A 47 13.70 11.39 -20.20
N ASN A 48 14.51 10.91 -21.14
CA ASN A 48 15.17 9.60 -20.97
C ASN A 48 16.19 9.64 -19.81
N ALA A 49 16.96 10.72 -19.66
CA ALA A 49 17.91 10.86 -18.56
C ALA A 49 17.22 10.78 -17.18
N ILE A 50 16.09 11.47 -17.00
CA ILE A 50 15.30 11.44 -15.75
C ILE A 50 14.76 10.04 -15.45
N TRP A 51 14.25 9.35 -16.48
CA TRP A 51 13.74 7.99 -16.33
C TRP A 51 14.84 7.00 -15.94
N GLN A 52 16.03 7.10 -16.55
CA GLN A 52 17.17 6.25 -16.21
C GLN A 52 17.60 6.44 -14.75
N ILE A 53 17.76 7.68 -14.31
CA ILE A 53 18.18 7.99 -12.93
C ILE A 53 17.14 7.47 -11.93
N THR A 54 15.85 7.70 -12.22
CA THR A 54 14.76 7.27 -11.35
C THR A 54 14.71 5.75 -11.20
N ILE A 55 14.86 5.01 -12.30
CA ILE A 55 14.89 3.53 -12.29
C ILE A 55 16.08 3.02 -11.47
N VAL A 56 17.27 3.59 -11.66
CA VAL A 56 18.48 3.17 -10.94
C VAL A 56 18.35 3.41 -9.44
N VAL A 57 17.90 4.60 -9.02
CA VAL A 57 17.71 4.92 -7.60
C VAL A 57 16.65 4.01 -6.98
N PHE A 58 15.54 3.78 -7.68
CA PHE A 58 14.48 2.90 -7.21
C PHE A 58 14.96 1.45 -7.09
N ALA A 59 15.75 0.96 -8.04
CA ALA A 59 16.33 -0.38 -7.99
C ALA A 59 17.24 -0.57 -6.76
N ILE A 60 18.11 0.40 -6.47
CA ILE A 60 18.99 0.36 -5.29
C ILE A 60 18.15 0.31 -3.99
N LEU A 61 17.11 1.12 -3.89
CA LEU A 61 16.18 1.10 -2.74
C LEU A 61 15.48 -0.25 -2.59
N VAL A 62 14.99 -0.83 -3.68
CA VAL A 62 14.33 -2.14 -3.66
C VAL A 62 15.28 -3.23 -3.19
N VAL A 63 16.52 -3.25 -3.70
CA VAL A 63 17.55 -4.20 -3.26
C VAL A 63 17.86 -4.04 -1.78
N TYR A 64 18.02 -2.79 -1.31
CA TYR A 64 18.26 -2.49 0.10
C TYR A 64 17.12 -2.99 0.99
N VAL A 65 15.87 -2.65 0.66
CA VAL A 65 14.69 -3.07 1.43
C VAL A 65 14.53 -4.59 1.42
N PHE A 66 14.75 -5.24 0.26
CA PHE A 66 14.68 -6.69 0.15
C PHE A 66 15.69 -7.37 1.06
N PHE A 67 16.94 -6.89 1.07
CA PHE A 67 17.99 -7.41 1.94
C PHE A 67 17.67 -7.13 3.42
N TRP A 68 17.22 -5.92 3.75
CA TRP A 68 16.83 -5.55 5.11
C TRP A 68 15.72 -6.46 5.66
N ILE A 69 14.65 -6.69 4.89
CA ILE A 69 13.54 -7.54 5.32
C ILE A 69 14.02 -8.99 5.50
N ARG A 70 14.82 -9.50 4.55
CA ARG A 70 15.36 -10.87 4.62
C ARG A 70 16.28 -11.09 5.83
N TYR A 71 17.20 -10.17 6.08
CA TYR A 71 18.26 -10.38 7.07
C TYR A 71 17.90 -9.87 8.47
N LYS A 72 17.25 -8.71 8.59
CA LYS A 72 16.94 -8.08 9.88
C LYS A 72 15.55 -8.45 10.40
N MET A 73 14.52 -8.39 9.55
CA MET A 73 13.14 -8.58 10.01
C MET A 73 12.75 -10.07 10.12
N LYS A 74 13.36 -10.98 9.33
CA LYS A 74 13.03 -12.42 9.29
C LYS A 74 11.53 -12.71 9.10
N ILE A 75 10.79 -11.77 8.53
CA ILE A 75 9.37 -11.91 8.19
C ILE A 75 9.29 -12.50 6.77
N PRO A 76 8.45 -13.51 6.50
CA PRO A 76 8.25 -14.00 5.13
C PRO A 76 7.72 -12.89 4.23
N VAL A 77 8.59 -12.38 3.35
CA VAL A 77 8.40 -11.22 2.45
C VAL A 77 7.12 -11.30 1.60
N PHE A 78 6.64 -12.51 1.34
CA PHE A 78 5.48 -12.79 0.49
C PHE A 78 4.23 -13.25 1.25
N LYS A 79 4.27 -13.34 2.58
CA LYS A 79 3.03 -13.47 3.36
C LYS A 79 2.49 -12.05 3.51
N SER A 80 1.44 -11.72 2.78
CA SER A 80 0.62 -10.55 3.09
C SER A 80 0.29 -10.60 4.57
N VAL A 81 0.71 -9.57 5.32
CA VAL A 81 0.26 -9.40 6.71
C VAL A 81 -1.25 -9.38 6.61
N LEU A 82 -1.88 -10.45 7.10
CA LEU A 82 -3.33 -10.62 7.04
C LEU A 82 -3.91 -9.36 7.68
N LEU A 83 -4.56 -8.51 6.88
CA LEU A 83 -5.11 -7.22 7.37
C LEU A 83 -6.00 -7.45 8.59
N GLU A 84 -6.64 -8.62 8.67
CA GLU A 84 -7.35 -9.12 9.83
C GLU A 84 -6.53 -9.10 11.12
N LYS A 85 -5.24 -9.50 11.11
CA LYS A 85 -4.37 -9.48 12.30
C LYS A 85 -4.09 -8.06 12.79
N VAL A 86 -3.98 -7.09 11.88
CA VAL A 86 -3.76 -5.67 12.23
C VAL A 86 -5.06 -5.04 12.73
N MET A 87 -6.18 -5.28 12.04
CA MET A 87 -7.49 -4.77 12.44
C MET A 87 -7.98 -5.35 13.77
N VAL A 88 -7.63 -6.60 14.06
CA VAL A 88 -7.90 -7.20 15.36
C VAL A 88 -7.06 -6.52 16.45
N MET A 89 -5.80 -6.14 16.19
CA MET A 89 -4.96 -5.40 17.16
C MET A 89 -5.46 -3.97 17.46
N GLU A 90 -6.10 -3.29 16.50
CA GLU A 90 -6.69 -1.95 16.72
C GLU A 90 -8.06 -1.97 17.40
N ASN A 91 -8.74 -3.11 17.43
CA ASN A 91 -10.07 -3.20 18.03
C ASN A 91 -9.97 -3.34 19.56
N SER A 92 -10.63 -2.45 20.31
CA SER A 92 -10.63 -2.50 21.78
C SER A 92 -11.16 -3.82 22.35
N MET A 93 -11.99 -4.56 21.61
CA MET A 93 -12.43 -5.91 21.99
C MET A 93 -11.34 -6.98 21.95
N TYR A 94 -10.19 -6.73 21.33
CA TYR A 94 -9.07 -7.68 21.31
C TYR A 94 -8.55 -8.01 22.70
N TYR A 95 -8.35 -6.97 23.52
CA TYR A 95 -7.95 -7.15 24.92
C TYR A 95 -9.01 -7.89 25.73
N VAL A 96 -10.30 -7.65 25.45
CA VAL A 96 -11.41 -8.30 26.15
C VAL A 96 -11.44 -9.80 25.83
N VAL A 97 -11.33 -10.19 24.56
CA VAL A 97 -11.32 -11.60 24.16
C VAL A 97 -10.07 -12.33 24.67
N HIS A 98 -8.90 -11.70 24.65
CA HIS A 98 -7.67 -12.28 25.22
C HIS A 98 -7.75 -12.48 26.74
N ARG A 99 -8.35 -11.52 27.46
CA ARG A 99 -8.61 -11.61 28.90
C ARG A 99 -9.63 -12.71 29.23
N CYS A 100 -10.72 -12.80 28.46
CA CYS A 100 -11.76 -13.82 28.65
C CYS A 100 -11.28 -15.24 28.32
N ARG A 101 -10.31 -15.41 27.42
CA ARG A 101 -9.75 -16.72 27.06
C ARG A 101 -8.59 -17.17 27.96
N GLY A 102 -8.24 -16.41 29.01
CA GLY A 102 -7.18 -16.77 29.95
C GLY A 102 -5.78 -16.86 29.32
N LEU A 103 -5.57 -16.20 28.18
CA LEU A 103 -4.30 -16.22 27.45
C LEU A 103 -3.35 -15.09 27.89
N CYS A 104 -3.75 -14.28 28.87
CA CYS A 104 -2.85 -13.37 29.57
C CYS A 104 -2.03 -14.18 30.59
N LYS A 105 -0.74 -14.35 30.33
CA LYS A 105 0.26 -14.68 31.33
C LYS A 105 1.20 -13.50 31.48
#